data_AF-Q9BMQ8-F1
#
_entry.id   AF-Q9BMQ8-F1
#
_cell.length_a   1.000
_cell.length_b   1.000
_cell.length_c   1.000
_cell.angle_alpha   90.00
_cell.angle_beta   90.00
_cell.angle_gamma   90.00
#
_symmetry.space_group_name_H-M   'P 1'
#
loop_
_entity.id
_entity.type
_entity.pdbx_description
1 polymer ?
#
loop_
_entity_poly.entity_id
_entity_poly.type
_entity_poly.pdbx_seq_one_letter_code
_entity_poly.pdbx_strand_id
1 'polypeptide(L)'
;CIVVEGKHEEKKDEHGYISRQFVRRYALPEGAAPETVESRLSSDGVLTITAPRKVPDAVKGERKVPIAQTGPVRKEIKDQSEGTQDAENK
;
A
#
# COMPACT_ATOMS: atom_id res chain seq x y z
N CYS A 1 15.23 7.24 -9.83
CA CYS A 1 15.31 5.76 -9.84
C CYS A 1 16.60 5.35 -9.13
N ILE A 2 16.67 4.12 -8.62
CA ILE A 2 17.87 3.57 -7.98
C ILE A 2 18.52 2.55 -8.91
N VAL A 3 19.85 2.57 -8.99
CA VAL A 3 20.66 1.60 -9.72
C VAL A 3 21.54 0.88 -8.72
N VAL A 4 21.52 -0.45 -8.75
CA VAL A 4 22.32 -1.31 -7.88
C VAL A 4 23.28 -2.09 -8.76
N GLU A 5 24.57 -1.90 -8.53
CA GLU A 5 25.64 -2.58 -9.25
C GLU A 5 26.39 -3.49 -8.31
N GLY A 6 26.57 -4.75 -8.71
CA GLY A 6 27.34 -5.73 -7.96
C GLY A 6 28.35 -6.41 -8.87
N LYS A 7 29.60 -6.49 -8.41
CA LYS A 7 30.69 -7.19 -9.10
C LYS A 7 31.32 -8.20 -8.15
N HIS A 8 31.29 -9.46 -8.55
CA HIS A 8 32.08 -10.54 -7.98
C HIS A 8 33.30 -10.73 -8.85
N GLU A 9 34.48 -10.46 -8.30
CA GLU A 9 35.75 -10.65 -8.98
C GLU A 9 36.01 -12.11 -9.33
N GLU A 10 36.95 -12.31 -10.24
CA GLU A 10 37.34 -13.62 -10.73
C GLU A 10 37.88 -14.48 -9.58
N LYS A 11 37.17 -15.57 -9.26
CA LYS A 11 37.61 -16.58 -8.29
C LYS A 11 37.74 -17.92 -8.96
N LYS A 12 38.81 -18.63 -8.63
CA LYS A 12 39.02 -20.01 -9.07
C LYS A 12 38.05 -20.93 -8.33
N ASP A 13 37.35 -21.77 -9.06
CA ASP A 13 36.51 -22.85 -8.52
C ASP A 13 37.00 -24.22 -9.02
N GLU A 14 36.23 -25.28 -8.77
CA GLU A 14 36.60 -26.64 -9.20
C GLU A 14 36.64 -26.81 -10.73
N HIS A 15 36.01 -25.91 -11.49
CA HIS A 15 35.83 -26.04 -12.95
C HIS A 15 36.52 -24.94 -13.77
N GLY A 16 37.18 -23.97 -13.13
CA GLY A 16 37.87 -22.88 -13.81
C GLY A 16 37.82 -21.60 -13.00
N TYR A 17 37.44 -20.51 -13.66
CA TYR A 17 37.34 -19.18 -13.06
C TYR A 17 35.92 -18.64 -13.23
N ILE A 18 35.35 -18.13 -12.16
CA ILE A 18 34.03 -17.48 -12.16
C ILE A 18 34.18 -16.02 -11.82
N SER A 19 33.64 -15.16 -12.68
CA SER A 19 33.29 -13.77 -12.35
C SER A 19 31.79 -13.57 -12.56
N ARG A 20 31.16 -12.71 -11.77
CA ARG A 20 29.73 -12.40 -11.90
C ARG A 20 29.53 -10.90 -11.77
N GLN A 21 28.68 -10.32 -12.61
CA GLN A 21 28.29 -8.92 -12.53
C GLN A 21 26.79 -8.80 -12.72
N PHE A 22 26.16 -7.89 -11.98
CA PHE A 22 24.76 -7.55 -12.22
C PHE A 22 24.53 -6.05 -12.07
N VAL A 23 23.52 -5.57 -12.81
CA VAL A 23 22.97 -4.22 -12.67
C VAL A 23 21.46 -4.37 -12.54
N ARG A 24 20.88 -3.85 -11.46
CA ARG A 24 19.43 -3.82 -11.24
C ARG A 24 18.96 -2.40 -11.11
N ARG A 25 17.86 -2.07 -11.81
CA ARG A 25 17.25 -0.73 -11.77
C ARG A 25 15.88 -0.83 -11.13
N TYR A 26 15.63 0.02 -10.15
CA TYR A 26 14.37 0.11 -9.43
C TYR A 26 13.78 1.51 -9.58
N ALA A 27 12.52 1.60 -9.96
CA ALA A 27 11.80 2.86 -9.90
C ALA A 27 11.64 3.26 -8.43
N LEU A 28 11.89 4.53 -8.12
CA LEU A 28 11.55 5.04 -6.79
C LEU A 28 10.03 5.21 -6.74
N PRO A 29 9.39 4.85 -5.61
CA PRO A 29 7.98 5.11 -5.46
C PRO A 29 7.70 6.62 -5.40
N GLU A 30 6.48 7.00 -5.79
CA GLU A 30 6.03 8.39 -5.70
C GLU A 30 6.10 8.89 -4.24
N GLY A 31 6.56 10.12 -4.07
CA GLY A 31 6.74 10.74 -2.76
C GLY A 31 7.98 10.31 -1.99
N ALA A 32 8.77 9.34 -2.49
CA ALA A 32 10.10 9.07 -1.94
C ALA A 32 11.12 10.05 -2.53
N ALA A 33 11.85 10.73 -1.66
CA ALA A 33 12.85 11.70 -2.05
C ALA A 33 14.21 10.99 -2.22
N PRO A 34 14.89 11.10 -3.38
CA PRO A 34 16.16 10.41 -3.63
C PRO A 34 17.21 10.65 -2.54
N GLU A 35 17.23 11.86 -1.97
CA GLU A 35 18.15 12.29 -0.91
C GLU A 35 17.92 11.58 0.43
N THR A 36 16.77 10.95 0.63
CA THR A 36 16.41 10.22 1.86
C THR A 36 16.65 8.71 1.77
N VAL A 37 17.18 8.24 0.64
CA VAL A 37 17.42 6.81 0.42
C VAL A 37 18.65 6.36 1.20
N GLU A 38 18.50 5.26 1.92
CA GLU A 38 19.55 4.66 2.71
C GLU A 38 19.82 3.22 2.24
N SER A 39 21.06 2.76 2.42
CA SER A 39 21.46 1.39 2.09
C SER A 39 22.23 0.75 3.23
N ARG A 40 22.03 -0.56 3.44
CA ARG A 40 22.70 -1.34 4.47
C ARG A 40 22.98 -2.75 3.95
N LEU A 41 24.25 -3.15 4.00
CA LEU A 41 24.69 -4.52 3.70
C LEU A 41 24.92 -5.25 5.02
N SER A 42 24.19 -6.35 5.24
CA SER A 42 24.38 -7.20 6.41
C SER A 42 25.53 -8.19 6.21
N SER A 43 26.02 -8.76 7.32
CA SER A 43 27.16 -9.71 7.33
C SER A 43 26.88 -11.03 6.62
N ASP A 44 25.61 -11.39 6.45
CA ASP A 44 25.14 -12.54 5.66
C ASP A 44 25.03 -12.22 4.15
N GLY A 45 25.38 -11.00 3.72
CA GLY A 45 25.48 -10.62 2.31
C GLY A 45 24.20 -10.06 1.69
N VAL A 46 23.19 -9.69 2.49
CA VAL A 46 21.94 -9.11 1.99
C VAL A 46 22.03 -7.58 1.94
N LEU A 47 21.95 -7.00 0.74
CA LEU A 47 21.83 -5.54 0.58
C LEU A 47 20.36 -5.12 0.73
N THR A 48 20.08 -4.34 1.75
CA THR A 48 18.77 -3.70 1.98
C THR A 48 18.83 -2.23 1.56
N ILE A 49 17.86 -1.77 0.77
CA ILE A 49 17.72 -0.38 0.35
C ILE A 49 16.37 0.12 0.84
N THR A 50 16.39 1.18 1.65
CA THR A 50 15.19 1.80 2.24
C THR A 50 14.97 3.16 1.62
N ALA A 51 13.76 3.40 1.11
CA ALA A 51 13.35 4.68 0.54
C ALA A 51 12.10 5.19 1.28
N PRO A 52 12.27 6.03 2.32
CA PRO A 52 11.15 6.60 3.06
C PRO A 52 10.25 7.42 2.12
N ARG A 53 8.95 7.21 2.22
CA ARG A 53 7.97 8.05 1.52
C ARG A 53 7.61 9.24 2.41
N LYS A 54 7.49 10.43 1.82
CA LYS A 54 6.84 11.55 2.48
C LYS A 54 5.39 11.17 2.75
N VAL A 55 5.00 11.16 4.02
CA VAL A 55 3.59 10.97 4.40
C VAL A 55 2.83 12.22 3.91
N PRO A 56 1.76 12.06 3.11
CA PRO A 56 0.95 13.20 2.70
C PRO A 56 0.44 13.96 3.92
N ASP A 57 0.50 15.30 3.90
CA ASP A 57 0.06 16.12 5.03
C ASP A 57 -1.41 15.93 5.38
N ALA A 58 -2.22 15.39 4.45
CA ALA A 58 -3.61 14.96 4.69
C ALA A 58 -3.74 13.94 5.84
N VAL A 59 -2.73 13.10 6.08
CA VAL A 59 -2.73 12.12 7.18
C VAL A 59 -2.30 12.74 8.51
N LYS A 60 -1.54 13.85 8.48
CA LYS A 60 -1.16 14.59 9.70
C LYS A 60 -2.32 15.38 10.30
N GLY A 61 -3.38 15.61 9.53
CA GLY A 61 -4.55 16.41 9.91
C GLY A 61 -5.78 15.58 10.25
N GLU A 62 -5.64 14.39 10.85
CA GLU A 62 -6.79 13.59 11.27
C GLU A 62 -7.68 14.43 12.23
N ARG A 63 -8.83 14.86 11.72
CA ARG A 63 -9.80 15.65 12.48
C ARG A 63 -10.81 14.70 13.10
N LYS A 64 -10.86 14.65 14.43
CA LYS A 64 -11.95 13.99 15.15
C LYS A 64 -13.27 14.70 14.83
N VAL A 65 -14.17 14.04 14.11
CA VAL A 65 -15.52 14.56 13.80
C VAL A 65 -16.49 13.98 14.82
N PRO A 66 -17.08 14.79 15.72
CA PRO A 66 -18.04 14.29 16.70
C PRO A 66 -19.35 13.88 16.01
N ILE A 67 -19.97 12.82 16.52
CA ILE A 67 -21.27 12.35 16.04
C ILE A 67 -22.36 13.28 16.61
N ALA A 68 -23.12 13.94 15.74
CA ALA A 68 -24.31 14.69 16.13
C ALA A 68 -25.53 13.77 16.09
N GLN A 69 -26.19 13.54 17.22
CA GLN A 69 -27.44 12.77 17.27
C GLN A 69 -28.57 13.56 16.58
N THR A 70 -29.03 13.07 15.44
CA THR A 70 -30.14 13.64 14.68
C THR A 70 -31.46 13.00 15.08
N GLY A 71 -31.93 13.32 16.29
CA GLY A 71 -33.26 12.94 16.76
C GLY A 71 -33.49 11.43 16.89
N PRO A 72 -34.74 11.00 17.14
CA PRO A 72 -35.06 9.59 17.30
C PRO A 72 -34.86 8.84 15.98
N VAL A 73 -34.22 7.67 16.06
CA VAL A 73 -34.09 6.73 14.95
C VAL A 73 -35.50 6.40 14.44
N ARG A 74 -35.78 6.69 13.15
CA ARG A 74 -37.04 6.28 12.52
C ARG A 74 -37.12 4.75 12.60
N LYS A 75 -38.04 4.23 13.41
CA LYS A 75 -38.46 2.83 13.36
C LYS A 75 -39.29 2.62 12.09
N GLU A 76 -39.13 1.44 11.51
CA GLU A 76 -39.49 1.01 10.16
C GLU A 76 -40.85 1.48 9.61
N ILE A 77 -40.87 1.73 8.30
CA ILE A 77 -42.08 1.99 7.50
C ILE A 77 -42.89 0.69 7.46
N LYS A 78 -44.09 0.68 8.06
CA LYS A 78 -45.07 -0.39 7.80
C LYS A 78 -45.64 -0.18 6.40
N ASP A 79 -45.32 -1.09 5.50
CA ASP A 79 -45.95 -1.20 4.20
C ASP A 79 -47.45 -1.50 4.41
N GLN A 80 -48.32 -0.60 3.93
CA GLN A 80 -49.76 -0.85 3.81
C GLN A 80 -50.10 -1.00 2.33
N SER A 81 -49.97 -2.21 1.81
CA SER A 81 -50.87 -2.75 0.79
C SER A 81 -51.92 -3.58 1.55
N GLU A 82 -53.24 -3.53 1.33
CA GLU A 82 -54.05 -3.45 0.10
C GLU A 82 -55.37 -2.73 0.46
N GLY A 83 -55.99 -1.90 -0.38
CA GLY A 83 -56.63 -2.30 -1.64
C GLY A 83 -58.10 -2.66 -1.38
N THR A 84 -59.02 -1.71 -1.59
CA THR A 84 -60.48 -1.93 -1.58
C THR A 84 -60.95 -2.53 -2.92
N GLN A 85 -62.07 -3.27 -2.87
CA GLN A 85 -62.89 -3.90 -3.95
C GLN A 85 -62.61 -5.41 -4.09
N ASP A 86 -63.59 -6.32 -4.05
CA ASP A 86 -64.75 -6.43 -4.94
C ASP A 86 -66.05 -6.98 -4.30
N ALA A 87 -67.14 -6.80 -5.06
CA ALA A 87 -68.52 -7.18 -4.79
C ALA A 87 -68.84 -8.69 -4.98
N GLU A 88 -70.05 -9.03 -4.52
CA GLU A 88 -70.96 -10.08 -5.05
C GLU A 88 -70.86 -11.53 -4.49
N ASN A 89 -71.94 -11.95 -3.81
CA ASN A 89 -72.77 -13.14 -4.10
C ASN A 89 -73.16 -13.98 -2.85
N LYS A 90 -74.38 -13.77 -2.33
CA LYS A 90 -75.52 -14.72 -2.31
C LYS A 90 -76.60 -14.30 -1.32
#